data_AF-A0A1H5Y4J4-F1
#
_entry.id   AF-A0A1H5Y4J4-F1
#
_cell.length_a   1.000
_cell.length_b   1.000
_cell.length_c   1.000
_cell.angle_alpha   90.00
_cell.angle_beta   90.00
_cell.angle_gamma   90.00
#
_symmetry.space_group_name_H-M   'P 1'
#
loop_
_entity.id
_entity.type
_entity.pdbx_description
1 polymer ?
#
loop_
_entity_poly.entity_id
_entity_poly.type
_entity_poly.pdbx_seq_one_letter_code
_entity_poly.pdbx_strand_id
1 'polypeptide(L)'
;MFNLIKTALACLAVSAAGAAAVRAADLTRYENPEFGIAGMVPVDFSAWTEMKDGKGRIYQTPDGRATVAIHGGTIPAGAMDQYKEFTRGAFVGNGGSVTYEANGDDWFVLSGV
;
A
#
# COMPACT_ATOMS: atom_id res chain seq x y z
N MET A 1 50.40 -39.61 2.48
CA MET A 1 49.37 -39.48 3.53
C MET A 1 49.31 -38.00 3.93
N PHE A 2 48.29 -37.27 3.46
CA PHE A 2 48.07 -35.86 3.83
C PHE A 2 47.08 -35.80 4.99
N ASN A 3 47.42 -35.08 6.07
CA ASN A 3 46.47 -34.80 7.14
C ASN A 3 46.75 -33.44 7.79
N LEU A 4 45.66 -32.77 8.18
CA LEU A 4 45.54 -31.51 8.95
C LEU A 4 46.06 -30.26 8.20
N ILE A 5 45.27 -29.20 8.00
CA ILE A 5 44.80 -28.30 9.05
C ILE A 5 43.46 -27.65 8.60
N LYS A 6 42.46 -27.78 9.47
CA LYS A 6 41.16 -27.08 9.44
C LYS A 6 41.35 -25.71 10.09
N THR A 7 41.10 -24.61 9.39
CA THR A 7 41.01 -23.24 9.97
C THR A 7 40.24 -22.35 9.01
N ALA A 8 39.26 -21.54 9.38
CA ALA A 8 38.31 -21.51 10.49
C ALA A 8 37.12 -20.70 9.93
N LEU A 9 35.91 -21.17 10.21
CA LEU A 9 34.66 -20.48 9.95
C LEU A 9 34.65 -19.20 10.82
N ALA A 10 34.88 -18.03 10.21
CA ALA A 10 34.83 -16.75 10.92
C ALA A 10 33.46 -16.11 10.71
N CYS A 11 32.65 -16.16 11.77
CA CYS A 11 31.57 -15.26 12.16
C CYS A 11 30.96 -14.37 11.06
N LEU A 12 29.80 -14.79 10.53
CA LEU A 12 28.76 -13.86 10.12
C LEU A 12 27.54 -14.05 11.03
N ALA A 13 27.69 -13.67 12.29
CA ALA A 13 26.57 -13.44 13.19
C ALA A 13 25.90 -12.10 12.79
N VAL A 14 25.19 -12.10 11.67
CA VAL A 14 24.32 -10.99 11.28
C VAL A 14 23.06 -11.08 12.14
N SER A 15 23.10 -10.37 13.27
CA SER A 15 21.98 -9.64 13.87
C SER A 15 20.58 -10.19 13.56
N ALA A 16 20.15 -11.20 14.33
CA ALA A 16 18.76 -11.66 14.40
C ALA A 16 17.88 -10.74 15.26
N ALA A 17 18.12 -9.42 15.26
CA ALA A 17 17.38 -8.43 16.02
C ALA A 17 16.69 -7.48 15.03
N GLY A 18 15.47 -7.84 14.61
CA GLY A 18 14.69 -6.99 13.70
C GLY A 18 13.70 -7.72 12.80
N ALA A 19 13.53 -9.04 12.93
CA ALA A 19 12.32 -9.67 12.40
C ALA A 19 11.14 -9.22 13.28
N ALA A 20 10.66 -8.00 13.05
CA ALA A 20 9.29 -7.66 13.41
C ALA A 20 8.45 -8.80 12.82
N ALA A 21 7.79 -9.57 13.70
CA ALA A 21 6.89 -10.60 13.25
C ALA A 21 5.91 -9.92 12.31
N VAL A 22 6.01 -10.20 11.01
CA VAL A 22 4.96 -9.87 10.05
C VAL A 22 3.79 -10.74 10.49
N ARG A 23 2.97 -10.19 11.40
CA ARG A 23 1.64 -10.70 11.65
C ARG A 23 0.95 -10.60 10.30
N ALA A 24 0.39 -11.69 9.81
CA ALA A 24 -0.62 -11.58 8.77
C ALA A 24 -1.63 -10.56 9.30
N ALA A 25 -1.75 -9.42 8.62
CA ALA A 25 -2.65 -8.38 9.06
C ALA A 25 -4.06 -8.97 9.00
N ASP A 26 -4.75 -9.01 10.12
CA ASP A 26 -6.19 -9.26 10.08
C ASP A 26 -6.80 -8.10 9.29
N LEU A 27 -7.65 -8.42 8.31
CA LEU A 27 -8.26 -7.45 7.41
C LEU A 27 -9.75 -7.33 7.75
N THR A 28 -10.23 -6.09 7.82
CA THR A 28 -11.65 -5.76 7.87
C THR A 28 -12.11 -5.26 6.51
N ARG A 29 -13.31 -5.66 6.09
CA ARG A 29 -13.92 -5.20 4.84
C ARG A 29 -14.66 -3.88 5.06
N TYR A 30 -14.40 -2.91 4.19
CA TYR A 30 -15.19 -1.70 4.03
C TYR A 30 -16.01 -1.81 2.74
N GLU A 31 -17.25 -1.32 2.78
CA GLU A 31 -18.17 -1.28 1.64
C GLU A 31 -18.86 0.08 1.58
N ASN A 32 -19.02 0.60 0.36
CA ASN A 32 -19.90 1.72 0.08
C ASN A 32 -20.84 1.33 -1.08
N PRO A 33 -22.09 0.94 -0.77
CA PRO A 33 -23.06 0.48 -1.75
C PRO A 33 -23.45 1.55 -2.79
N GLU A 34 -23.42 2.84 -2.44
CA GLU A 34 -23.79 3.93 -3.35
C GLU A 34 -22.89 3.98 -4.58
N PHE A 35 -21.59 3.71 -4.38
CA PHE A 35 -20.58 3.70 -5.44
C PHE A 35 -20.20 2.29 -5.90
N GLY A 36 -20.79 1.25 -5.30
CA GLY A 36 -20.45 -0.15 -5.62
C GLY A 36 -18.99 -0.53 -5.30
N ILE A 37 -18.34 0.19 -4.39
CA ILE A 37 -16.92 -0.04 -4.04
C ILE A 37 -16.80 -0.83 -2.74
N ALA A 38 -15.74 -1.64 -2.66
CA ALA A 38 -15.33 -2.31 -1.44
C ALA A 38 -13.80 -2.36 -1.37
N GLY A 39 -13.25 -2.45 -0.17
CA GLY A 39 -11.81 -2.62 0.04
C GLY A 39 -11.51 -3.29 1.37
N MET A 40 -10.29 -3.78 1.49
CA MET A 40 -9.79 -4.40 2.72
C MET A 40 -8.89 -3.40 3.46
N VAL A 41 -9.08 -3.30 4.76
CA VAL A 41 -8.33 -2.38 5.64
C VAL A 41 -7.75 -3.20 6.79
N PRO A 42 -6.45 -3.05 7.11
CA PRO A 42 -5.87 -3.69 8.29
C PRO A 42 -6.61 -3.28 9.58
N VAL A 43 -6.84 -4.23 10.50
CA VAL A 43 -7.62 -4.02 11.73
C VAL A 43 -7.02 -2.98 12.68
N ASP A 44 -5.72 -2.70 12.57
CA ASP A 44 -5.02 -1.71 13.37
C ASP A 44 -5.24 -0.28 12.86
N PHE A 45 -5.83 -0.10 11.69
CA PHE A 45 -6.20 1.21 11.18
C PHE A 45 -7.59 1.59 11.69
N SER A 46 -7.67 2.74 12.36
CA SER A 46 -8.94 3.28 12.85
C SER A 46 -9.53 4.24 11.82
N ALA A 47 -10.86 4.27 11.71
CA ALA A 47 -11.54 5.27 10.90
C ALA A 47 -11.21 6.67 11.42
N TRP A 48 -10.48 7.45 10.63
CA TRP A 48 -10.06 8.80 11.01
C TRP A 48 -11.14 9.83 10.69
N THR A 49 -11.66 9.79 9.46
CA THR A 49 -12.76 10.66 9.04
C THR A 49 -13.57 10.01 7.92
N GLU A 50 -14.85 10.34 7.88
CA GLU A 50 -15.65 10.16 6.65
C GLU A 50 -15.23 11.21 5.63
N MET A 51 -15.19 10.82 4.36
CA MET A 51 -14.97 11.78 3.29
C MET A 51 -16.25 12.59 3.04
N LYS A 52 -16.07 13.82 2.58
CA LYS A 52 -17.17 14.74 2.27
C LYS A 52 -18.22 14.05 1.39
N ASP A 53 -19.49 14.24 1.74
CA ASP A 53 -20.67 13.75 1.01
C ASP A 53 -20.75 12.21 0.93
N GLY A 54 -20.20 11.46 1.90
CA GLY A 54 -20.38 10.00 1.98
C GLY A 54 -19.63 9.19 0.92
N LYS A 55 -18.74 9.84 0.15
CA LYS A 55 -18.05 9.21 -0.99
C LYS A 55 -17.05 8.13 -0.61
N GLY A 56 -16.66 8.06 0.66
CA GLY A 56 -15.58 7.20 1.08
C GLY A 56 -15.20 7.38 2.54
N ARG A 57 -14.14 6.69 2.92
CA ARG A 57 -13.58 6.74 4.27
C ARG A 57 -12.06 6.74 4.23
N ILE A 58 -11.48 7.48 5.17
CA ILE A 58 -10.05 7.48 5.45
C ILE A 58 -9.81 6.75 6.76
N TYR A 59 -8.87 5.82 6.74
CA TYR A 59 -8.40 5.06 7.88
C TYR A 59 -6.93 5.42 8.14
N GLN A 60 -6.52 5.45 9.40
CA GLN A 60 -5.15 5.83 9.78
C GLN A 60 -4.63 4.93 10.90
N THR A 61 -3.32 4.68 10.90
CA THR A 61 -2.65 4.04 12.03
C THR A 61 -2.68 4.92 13.28
N PRO A 62 -2.60 4.34 14.50
CA PRO A 62 -2.63 5.13 15.74
C PRO A 62 -1.50 6.16 15.85
N ASP A 63 -0.36 5.89 15.21
CA ASP A 63 0.81 6.78 15.17
C ASP A 63 0.76 7.80 14.03
N GLY A 64 -0.29 7.79 13.21
CA GLY A 64 -0.50 8.72 12.11
C GLY A 64 0.39 8.54 10.89
N ARG A 65 1.28 7.53 10.88
CA ARG A 65 2.30 7.37 9.84
C ARG A 65 1.81 6.69 8.56
N ALA A 66 0.69 5.99 8.60
CA ALA A 66 0.10 5.36 7.43
C ALA A 66 -1.40 5.61 7.34
N THR A 67 -1.87 5.75 6.11
CA THR A 67 -3.26 6.11 5.80
C THR A 67 -3.77 5.23 4.66
N VAL A 68 -5.02 4.79 4.75
CA VAL A 68 -5.74 4.11 3.68
C VAL A 68 -6.99 4.91 3.36
N ALA A 69 -7.16 5.30 2.10
CA ALA A 69 -8.36 5.97 1.62
C ALA A 69 -9.09 5.06 0.63
N ILE A 70 -10.38 4.80 0.87
CA ILE A 70 -11.23 4.05 -0.05
C ILE A 70 -12.43 4.94 -0.39
N HIS A 71 -12.58 5.29 -1.66
CA HIS A 71 -13.61 6.21 -2.08
C HIS A 71 -14.06 5.98 -3.53
N GLY A 72 -15.29 6.42 -3.80
CA GLY A 72 -15.89 6.43 -5.12
C GLY A 72 -15.84 7.84 -5.69
N GLY A 73 -15.91 7.93 -7.00
CA GLY A 73 -15.95 9.22 -7.68
C GLY A 73 -16.29 9.06 -9.15
N THR A 74 -16.73 10.14 -9.75
CA THR A 74 -16.89 10.22 -11.20
C THR A 74 -15.53 10.50 -11.81
N ILE A 75 -15.07 9.59 -12.66
CA ILE A 75 -13.94 9.86 -13.55
C ILE A 75 -14.50 10.76 -14.67
N PRO A 76 -13.92 11.95 -14.92
CA PRO A 76 -14.32 12.78 -16.05
C PRO A 76 -14.33 11.96 -17.35
N ALA A 77 -15.26 12.22 -18.27
CA ALA A 77 -15.37 11.46 -19.51
C ALA A 77 -14.01 11.36 -20.23
N GLY A 78 -13.44 10.16 -20.28
CA GLY A 78 -12.09 9.87 -20.74
C GLY A 78 -11.75 8.38 -20.58
N ALA A 79 -10.73 7.91 -21.30
CA ALA A 79 -10.26 6.52 -21.19
C ALA A 79 -9.54 6.31 -19.84
N MET A 80 -9.58 5.09 -19.28
CA MET A 80 -8.91 4.72 -18.03
C MET A 80 -7.44 5.16 -17.99
N ASP A 81 -6.75 5.10 -19.13
CA ASP A 81 -5.37 5.59 -19.29
C ASP A 81 -5.20 7.08 -18.95
N GLN A 82 -6.15 7.92 -19.35
CA GLN A 82 -6.09 9.35 -19.02
C GLN A 82 -6.21 9.58 -17.51
N TYR A 83 -7.06 8.79 -16.84
CA TYR A 83 -7.21 8.86 -15.39
C TYR A 83 -5.98 8.32 -14.65
N LYS A 84 -5.35 7.26 -15.17
CA LYS A 84 -4.06 6.77 -14.69
C LYS A 84 -2.99 7.84 -14.78
N GLU A 85 -2.83 8.48 -15.94
CA GLU A 85 -1.82 9.53 -16.14
C GLU A 85 -2.09 10.78 -15.27
N PHE A 86 -3.35 11.18 -15.12
CA PHE A 86 -3.74 12.23 -14.18
C PHE A 86 -3.33 11.88 -12.74
N THR A 87 -3.62 10.66 -12.30
CA THR A 87 -3.31 10.18 -10.94
C THR A 87 -1.80 10.10 -10.72
N ARG A 88 -1.05 9.59 -11.70
CA ARG A 88 0.42 9.59 -11.71
C ARG A 88 0.97 11.00 -11.58
N GLY A 89 0.49 11.93 -12.41
CA GLY A 89 0.92 13.34 -12.40
C GLY A 89 0.69 14.00 -11.05
N ALA A 90 -0.45 13.75 -10.40
CA ALA A 90 -0.74 14.25 -9.06
C ALA A 90 0.20 13.66 -8.00
N PHE A 91 0.49 12.35 -8.05
CA PHE A 91 1.42 11.72 -7.11
C PHE A 91 2.85 12.25 -7.26
N VAL A 92 3.35 12.32 -8.50
CA VAL A 92 4.69 12.84 -8.79
C VAL A 92 4.80 14.34 -8.50
N GLY A 93 3.76 15.11 -8.81
CA GLY A 93 3.70 16.55 -8.52
C GLY A 93 3.75 16.87 -7.02
N ASN A 94 3.37 15.93 -6.15
CA ASN A 94 3.50 16.03 -4.70
C ASN A 94 4.85 15.50 -4.17
N GLY A 95 5.82 15.24 -5.06
CA GLY A 95 7.18 14.80 -4.70
C GLY A 95 7.37 13.30 -4.63
N GLY A 96 6.35 12.50 -4.94
CA GLY A 96 6.46 11.05 -5.00
C GLY A 96 7.15 10.55 -6.27
N SER A 97 7.56 9.28 -6.26
CA SER A 97 8.15 8.56 -7.39
C SER A 97 7.48 7.20 -7.54
N VAL A 98 6.85 6.95 -8.70
CA VAL A 98 6.22 5.67 -8.99
C VAL A 98 7.28 4.64 -9.37
N THR A 99 7.38 3.56 -8.59
CA THR A 99 8.33 2.45 -8.80
C THR A 99 7.64 1.15 -9.22
N TYR A 100 6.30 1.09 -9.12
CA TYR A 100 5.49 -0.03 -9.56
C TYR A 100 4.22 0.46 -10.26
N GLU A 101 3.90 -0.18 -11.38
CA GLU A 101 2.68 0.04 -12.14
C GLU A 101 2.11 -1.30 -12.63
N ALA A 102 0.79 -1.43 -12.59
CA ALA A 102 0.03 -2.48 -13.28
C ALA A 102 -1.31 -1.92 -13.78
N ASN A 103 -1.86 -2.46 -14.86
CA ASN A 103 -3.16 -2.04 -15.38
C ASN A 103 -3.87 -3.17 -16.14
N GLY A 104 -5.18 -2.99 -16.31
CA GLY A 104 -6.06 -3.77 -17.19
C GLY A 104 -7.03 -2.85 -17.91
N ASP A 105 -8.12 -3.40 -18.44
CA ASP A 105 -9.08 -2.65 -19.26
C ASP A 105 -9.81 -1.56 -18.46
N ASP A 106 -10.10 -1.81 -17.18
CA ASP A 106 -10.91 -0.96 -16.31
C ASP A 106 -10.26 -0.69 -14.94
N TRP A 107 -8.97 -1.00 -14.78
CA TRP A 107 -8.25 -0.78 -13.53
C TRP A 107 -6.78 -0.42 -13.75
N PHE A 108 -6.19 0.24 -12.76
CA PHE A 108 -4.74 0.42 -12.67
C PHE A 108 -4.29 0.46 -11.20
N VAL A 109 -3.00 0.21 -10.98
CA VAL A 109 -2.30 0.35 -9.71
C VAL A 109 -1.05 1.18 -9.97
N LEU A 110 -0.84 2.21 -9.15
CA LEU A 110 0.40 2.97 -9.07
C LEU A 110 0.89 2.91 -7.63
N SER A 111 2.16 2.55 -7.44
CA SER A 111 2.79 2.49 -6.11
C SER A 111 4.22 3.03 -6.17
N GLY A 112 4.67 3.65 -5.08
CA GLY A 112 5.87 4.46 -5.07
C GLY A 112 6.31 4.92 -3.68
N VAL A 113 7.35 5.74 -3.66
CA VAL A 113 7.91 6.40 -2.46
C VAL A 113 7.93 7.91 -2.61
#